data_AF-A0A4R4UK64-F1
#
_entry.id   AF-A0A4R4UK64-F1
#
_cell.length_a   1.000
_cell.length_b   1.000
_cell.length_c   1.000
_cell.angle_alpha   90.00
_cell.angle_beta   90.00
_cell.angle_gamma   90.00
#
_symmetry.space_group_name_H-M   'P 1'
#
loop_
_entity.id
_entity.type
_entity.pdbx_description
1 polymer ?
#
loop_
_entity_poly.entity_id
_entity_poly.type
_entity_poly.pdbx_seq_one_letter_code
_entity_poly.pdbx_strand_id
1 'polypeptide(L)'
;MTHVYSPEQYARVVELWERLIGNPYTSLIEERPYKWGIDKPDRCEHLYALVFSDGEEPQDYFPVTLNLISYSDYGGTDLDAANVRALDGTPGVNVSTNGVHGENSAWIQLGELPTNGEDIETGIGWLKHLADTMDGLTDYPLINEETHSEYVLELADEAWGQFLGDDTQRDLIKLAEQNDVDIPDDLTHYGYPVEDHAEYVEYLREKSEDTIREAYYSYETNEWNCETATSVVNGCHEDTVLHVARTVLKWDV
;
A
#
# COMPACT_ATOMS: atom_id res chain seq x y z
N MET A 1 -19.54 24.90 -3.34
CA MET A 1 -19.69 26.38 -3.34
C MET A 1 -19.41 26.79 -4.77
N THR A 2 -20.42 27.12 -5.58
CA THR A 2 -20.20 27.17 -7.03
C THR A 2 -19.18 28.24 -7.43
N HIS A 3 -18.08 27.82 -8.06
CA HIS A 3 -17.06 28.71 -8.62
C HIS A 3 -17.61 29.44 -9.86
N VAL A 4 -17.35 30.74 -9.97
CA VAL A 4 -17.70 31.52 -11.17
C VAL A 4 -16.48 31.63 -12.06
N TYR A 5 -16.38 30.74 -13.04
CA TYR A 5 -15.28 30.72 -14.01
C TYR A 5 -15.43 31.80 -15.08
N SER A 6 -14.31 32.40 -15.48
CA SER A 6 -14.20 32.99 -16.82
C SER A 6 -14.21 31.89 -17.90
N PRO A 7 -14.54 32.21 -19.17
CA PRO A 7 -14.51 31.24 -20.25
C PRO A 7 -13.16 30.52 -20.39
N GLU A 8 -12.05 31.25 -20.21
CA GLU A 8 -10.70 30.69 -20.29
C GLU A 8 -10.39 29.75 -19.13
N GLN A 9 -10.81 30.10 -17.91
CA GLN A 9 -10.66 29.24 -16.73
C GLN A 9 -11.47 27.95 -16.88
N TYR A 10 -12.73 28.06 -17.29
CA TYR A 10 -13.59 26.90 -17.51
C TYR A 10 -12.99 25.93 -18.53
N ALA A 11 -12.51 26.45 -19.67
CA ALA A 11 -11.86 25.63 -20.70
C ALA A 11 -10.63 24.88 -20.16
N ARG A 12 -9.80 25.54 -19.34
CA ARG A 12 -8.63 24.91 -18.70
C ARG A 12 -9.04 23.82 -17.72
N VAL A 13 -10.05 24.06 -16.89
CA VAL A 13 -10.54 23.05 -15.92
C VAL A 13 -11.06 21.81 -16.62
N VAL A 14 -11.86 22.00 -17.69
CA VAL A 14 -12.37 20.89 -18.49
C VAL A 14 -11.23 20.09 -19.12
N GLU A 15 -10.25 20.76 -19.74
CA GLU A 15 -9.09 20.09 -20.34
C GLU A 15 -8.33 19.21 -19.33
N LEU A 16 -8.14 19.71 -18.10
CA LEU A 16 -7.47 18.96 -17.04
C LEU A 16 -8.28 17.75 -16.57
N TRP A 17 -9.61 17.88 -16.47
CA TRP A 17 -10.48 16.76 -16.17
C TRP A 17 -10.50 15.72 -17.28
N GLU A 18 -10.53 16.14 -18.54
CA GLU A 18 -10.45 15.23 -19.69
C GLU A 18 -9.14 14.44 -19.69
N ARG A 19 -8.01 15.08 -19.33
CA ARG A 19 -6.72 14.39 -19.13
C ARG A 19 -6.82 13.34 -18.03
N LEU A 20 -7.33 13.73 -16.85
CA LEU A 20 -7.48 12.81 -15.72
C LEU A 20 -8.40 11.63 -16.03
N ILE A 21 -9.54 11.85 -16.69
CA ILE A 21 -10.46 10.78 -17.11
C ILE A 21 -9.80 9.88 -18.16
N GLY A 22 -9.10 10.48 -19.12
CA GLY A 22 -8.42 9.76 -20.20
C GLY A 22 -7.22 8.93 -19.74
N ASN A 23 -6.68 9.19 -18.56
CA ASN A 23 -5.52 8.50 -18.02
C ASN A 23 -5.81 7.00 -17.76
N PRO A 24 -4.93 6.06 -18.14
CA PRO A 24 -5.20 4.63 -18.04
C PRO A 24 -5.32 4.09 -16.61
N TYR A 25 -4.77 4.79 -15.60
CA TYR A 25 -4.85 4.37 -14.20
C TYR A 25 -6.18 4.75 -13.54
N THR A 26 -6.89 5.73 -14.08
CA THR A 26 -8.09 6.26 -13.45
C THR A 26 -9.34 5.51 -13.87
N SER A 27 -10.35 5.49 -12.99
CA SER A 27 -11.67 4.93 -13.27
C SER A 27 -12.77 5.80 -12.67
N LEU A 28 -13.95 5.82 -13.31
CA LEU A 28 -15.10 6.55 -12.81
C LEU A 28 -15.99 5.62 -11.99
N ILE A 29 -16.42 6.11 -10.83
CA ILE A 29 -17.26 5.37 -9.90
C ILE A 29 -18.49 6.23 -9.57
N GLU A 30 -19.66 5.61 -9.62
CA GLU A 30 -20.89 6.19 -9.09
C GLU A 30 -21.11 5.70 -7.65
N GLU A 31 -21.28 6.63 -6.70
CA GLU A 31 -21.46 6.32 -5.28
C GLU A 31 -22.90 5.88 -4.95
N ARG A 32 -23.33 4.77 -5.54
CA ARG A 32 -24.56 4.05 -5.17
C ARG A 32 -24.36 3.22 -3.89
N PRO A 33 -25.42 2.68 -3.26
CA PRO A 33 -25.30 1.78 -2.09
C PRO A 33 -24.37 0.57 -2.29
N TYR A 34 -24.11 0.20 -3.53
CA TYR A 34 -23.00 -0.64 -3.96
C TYR A 34 -22.24 0.22 -4.98
N LYS A 35 -20.92 0.40 -4.89
CA LYS A 35 -20.17 1.22 -5.87
C LYS A 35 -20.27 0.58 -7.27
N TRP A 36 -20.69 1.34 -8.29
CA TRP A 36 -20.73 0.85 -9.68
C TRP A 36 -19.70 1.61 -10.51
N GLY A 37 -18.84 0.87 -11.22
CA GLY A 37 -17.99 1.47 -12.25
C GLY A 37 -18.85 2.02 -13.38
N ILE A 38 -18.53 3.21 -13.85
CA ILE A 38 -19.16 3.84 -15.01
C ILE A 38 -18.15 3.81 -16.17
N ASP A 39 -18.63 3.50 -17.37
CA ASP A 39 -17.81 3.61 -18.57
C ASP A 39 -17.28 5.04 -18.73
N LYS A 40 -16.01 5.16 -19.12
CA LYS A 40 -15.40 6.47 -19.41
C LYS A 40 -16.22 7.12 -20.53
N PRO A 41 -16.81 8.31 -20.30
CA PRO A 41 -17.72 8.90 -21.26
C PRO A 41 -16.94 9.35 -22.51
N ASP A 42 -17.33 8.83 -23.68
CA ASP A 42 -16.69 9.13 -24.97
C ASP A 42 -16.78 10.62 -25.38
N ARG A 43 -17.80 11.35 -24.87
CA ARG A 43 -18.02 12.80 -25.03
C ARG A 43 -18.90 13.30 -23.90
N CYS A 44 -18.38 14.17 -23.04
CA CYS A 44 -18.96 14.30 -21.72
C CYS A 44 -19.73 15.62 -21.52
N GLU A 45 -20.89 15.76 -22.15
CA GLU A 45 -21.91 16.78 -21.77
C GLU A 45 -22.14 16.80 -20.25
N HIS A 46 -22.04 15.63 -19.62
CA HIS A 46 -22.06 15.44 -18.17
C HIS A 46 -20.86 16.06 -17.45
N LEU A 47 -19.65 15.95 -17.98
CA LEU A 47 -18.46 16.62 -17.41
C LEU A 47 -18.62 18.14 -17.46
N TYR A 48 -19.08 18.68 -18.60
CA TYR A 48 -19.30 20.12 -18.72
C TYR A 48 -20.30 20.63 -17.67
N ALA A 49 -21.39 19.87 -17.47
CA ALA A 49 -22.37 20.17 -16.44
C ALA A 49 -21.77 20.10 -15.03
N LEU A 50 -20.99 19.05 -14.73
CA LEU A 50 -20.32 18.86 -13.45
C LEU A 50 -19.29 19.95 -13.14
N VAL A 51 -18.44 20.32 -14.10
CA VAL A 51 -17.49 21.43 -13.89
C VAL A 51 -18.23 22.74 -13.65
N PHE A 52 -19.35 22.96 -14.34
CA PHE A 52 -20.16 24.15 -14.14
C PHE A 52 -20.87 24.17 -12.78
N SER A 53 -21.28 23.01 -12.27
CA SER A 53 -21.91 22.86 -10.95
C SER A 53 -20.91 22.61 -9.82
N ASP A 54 -19.59 22.65 -10.10
CA ASP A 54 -18.54 22.37 -9.12
C ASP A 54 -18.67 20.97 -8.48
N GLY A 55 -18.98 19.97 -9.30
CA GLY A 55 -19.17 18.58 -8.89
C GLY A 55 -20.53 18.30 -8.25
N GLU A 56 -21.41 19.30 -8.11
CA GLU A 56 -22.77 19.09 -7.58
C GLU A 56 -23.64 18.36 -8.62
N GLU A 57 -24.04 17.13 -8.29
CA GLU A 57 -25.03 16.36 -9.04
C GLU A 57 -26.47 16.79 -8.67
N PRO A 58 -27.45 16.69 -9.59
CA PRO A 58 -28.85 16.88 -9.25
C PRO A 58 -29.31 15.85 -8.21
N GLN A 59 -30.35 16.17 -7.41
CA GLN A 59 -30.85 15.31 -6.32
C GLN A 59 -31.22 13.86 -6.71
N ASP A 60 -31.40 13.60 -8.01
CA ASP A 60 -31.75 12.28 -8.55
C ASP A 60 -30.52 11.44 -8.96
N TYR A 61 -29.31 12.00 -8.86
CA TYR A 61 -28.04 11.35 -9.23
C TYR A 61 -27.12 11.22 -8.00
N PHE A 62 -26.32 10.15 -7.99
CA PHE A 62 -25.31 9.95 -6.96
C PHE A 62 -24.01 10.67 -7.36
N PRO A 63 -23.18 11.09 -6.40
CA PRO A 63 -21.87 11.67 -6.69
C PRO A 63 -21.05 10.74 -7.59
N VAL A 64 -20.43 11.33 -8.60
CA VAL A 64 -19.45 10.66 -9.45
C VAL A 64 -18.06 11.00 -8.93
N THR A 65 -17.28 9.98 -8.60
CA THR A 65 -15.89 10.13 -8.20
C THR A 65 -14.98 9.59 -9.30
N LEU A 66 -13.84 10.26 -9.47
CA LEU A 66 -12.72 9.73 -10.23
C LEU A 66 -11.78 9.05 -9.25
N ASN A 67 -11.76 7.73 -9.28
CA ASN A 67 -10.77 6.94 -8.58
C ASN A 67 -9.45 7.05 -9.33
N LEU A 68 -8.44 7.59 -8.64
CA LEU A 68 -7.12 7.86 -9.21
C LEU A 68 -6.30 6.58 -9.24
N ILE A 69 -6.24 5.90 -8.08
CA ILE A 69 -5.50 4.66 -7.85
C ILE A 69 -6.22 3.90 -6.75
N SER A 70 -6.30 2.58 -6.87
CA SER A 70 -6.84 1.71 -5.84
C SER A 70 -6.13 0.37 -5.80
N TYR A 71 -6.07 -0.23 -4.62
CA TYR A 71 -5.53 -1.56 -4.39
C TYR A 71 -6.36 -2.31 -3.34
N SER A 72 -6.14 -3.61 -3.24
CA SER A 72 -6.76 -4.50 -2.26
C SER A 72 -5.88 -5.74 -2.06
N ASP A 73 -6.27 -6.61 -1.14
CA ASP A 73 -5.60 -7.91 -0.95
C ASP A 73 -5.65 -8.81 -2.21
N TYR A 74 -6.57 -8.53 -3.14
CA TYR A 74 -6.82 -9.35 -4.33
C TYR A 74 -6.50 -8.66 -5.65
N GLY A 75 -5.98 -7.43 -5.62
CA GLY A 75 -5.74 -6.66 -6.84
C GLY A 75 -4.97 -5.38 -6.61
N GLY A 76 -4.21 -4.97 -7.62
CA GLY A 76 -3.23 -3.89 -7.51
C GLY A 76 -1.83 -4.42 -7.19
N THR A 77 -0.90 -3.48 -7.07
CA THR A 77 0.52 -3.70 -6.78
C THR A 77 0.94 -2.90 -5.55
N ASP A 78 2.10 -3.21 -5.01
CA ASP A 78 2.77 -2.43 -3.97
C ASP A 78 3.03 -0.98 -4.40
N LEU A 79 3.26 -0.74 -5.70
CA LEU A 79 3.35 0.59 -6.27
C LEU A 79 2.01 1.34 -6.18
N ASP A 80 0.89 0.68 -6.45
CA ASP A 80 -0.44 1.28 -6.30
C ASP A 80 -0.69 1.69 -4.84
N ALA A 81 -0.29 0.84 -3.89
CA ALA A 81 -0.41 1.14 -2.47
C ALA A 81 0.49 2.30 -2.01
N ALA A 82 1.74 2.32 -2.48
CA ALA A 82 2.65 3.43 -2.24
C ALA A 82 2.13 4.74 -2.87
N ASN A 83 1.56 4.68 -4.07
CA ASN A 83 0.99 5.85 -4.73
C ASN A 83 -0.26 6.38 -4.02
N VAL A 84 -1.13 5.50 -3.50
CA VAL A 84 -2.27 5.93 -2.67
C VAL A 84 -1.77 6.68 -1.42
N ARG A 85 -0.70 6.22 -0.78
CA ARG A 85 -0.07 6.92 0.34
C ARG A 85 0.55 8.25 -0.08
N ALA A 86 1.25 8.29 -1.20
CA ALA A 86 1.88 9.51 -1.71
C ALA A 86 0.84 10.58 -2.11
N LEU A 87 -0.36 10.16 -2.48
CA LEU A 87 -1.49 11.04 -2.77
C LEU A 87 -2.20 11.55 -1.51
N ASP A 88 -1.97 10.96 -0.33
CA ASP A 88 -2.54 11.46 0.92
C ASP A 88 -2.04 12.86 1.24
N GLY A 89 -2.96 13.74 1.62
CA GLY A 89 -2.69 15.18 1.79
C GLY A 89 -2.60 16.00 0.51
N THR A 90 -2.74 15.39 -0.68
CA THR A 90 -2.85 16.15 -1.94
C THR A 90 -4.17 16.94 -1.94
N PRO A 91 -4.17 18.25 -2.23
CA PRO A 91 -5.39 19.05 -2.19
C PRO A 91 -6.52 18.49 -3.06
N GLY A 92 -7.69 18.28 -2.44
CA GLY A 92 -8.89 17.73 -3.06
C GLY A 92 -8.88 16.21 -3.31
N VAL A 93 -7.77 15.53 -3.03
CA VAL A 93 -7.73 14.07 -3.04
C VAL A 93 -8.19 13.54 -1.69
N ASN A 94 -9.12 12.59 -1.72
CA ASN A 94 -9.58 11.84 -0.57
C ASN A 94 -8.96 10.45 -0.60
N VAL A 95 -8.48 9.98 0.54
CA VAL A 95 -7.92 8.63 0.70
C VAL A 95 -8.83 7.83 1.64
N SER A 96 -9.18 6.62 1.20
CA SER A 96 -9.91 5.64 2.03
C SER A 96 -9.00 4.47 2.33
N THR A 97 -8.75 4.21 3.62
CA THR A 97 -7.86 3.12 4.06
C THR A 97 -8.49 1.97 4.84
N ASN A 98 -9.82 1.96 4.95
CA ASN A 98 -10.56 1.01 5.79
C ASN A 98 -11.57 0.18 4.99
N GLY A 99 -11.28 -0.13 3.73
CA GLY A 99 -12.15 -0.95 2.90
C GLY A 99 -12.15 -2.42 3.33
N VAL A 100 -13.17 -3.15 2.88
CA VAL A 100 -13.27 -4.59 3.10
C VAL A 100 -12.17 -5.28 2.29
N HIS A 101 -11.50 -6.30 2.85
CA HIS A 101 -10.41 -7.02 2.17
C HIS A 101 -9.21 -6.13 1.78
N GLY A 102 -8.85 -5.22 2.69
CA GLY A 102 -7.72 -4.32 2.47
C GLY A 102 -7.94 -3.34 1.31
N GLU A 103 -9.20 -3.11 0.89
CA GLU A 103 -9.49 -2.18 -0.20
C GLU A 103 -9.15 -0.75 0.21
N ASN A 104 -8.27 -0.14 -0.56
CA ASN A 104 -7.76 1.20 -0.35
C ASN A 104 -7.82 1.97 -1.67
N SER A 105 -8.09 3.27 -1.61
CA SER A 105 -8.17 4.11 -2.82
C SER A 105 -7.87 5.57 -2.53
N ALA A 106 -7.32 6.24 -3.54
CA ALA A 106 -7.24 7.69 -3.63
C ALA A 106 -8.19 8.17 -4.73
N TRP A 107 -9.08 9.10 -4.42
CA TRP A 107 -10.12 9.56 -5.33
C TRP A 107 -10.42 11.05 -5.18
N ILE A 108 -11.02 11.64 -6.19
CA ILE A 108 -11.49 13.03 -6.20
C ILE A 108 -12.94 13.09 -6.73
N GLN A 109 -13.75 14.01 -6.23
CA GLN A 109 -15.10 14.22 -6.76
C GLN A 109 -15.02 14.86 -8.16
N LEU A 110 -15.66 14.23 -9.13
CA LEU A 110 -15.57 14.65 -10.52
C LEU A 110 -16.20 16.04 -10.72
N GLY A 111 -15.46 16.95 -11.35
CA GLY A 111 -15.92 18.29 -11.68
C GLY A 111 -15.78 19.31 -10.55
N GLU A 112 -15.50 18.88 -9.32
CA GLU A 112 -15.18 19.79 -8.21
C GLU A 112 -13.76 20.34 -8.38
N LEU A 113 -13.59 21.67 -8.27
CA LEU A 113 -12.25 22.23 -8.27
C LEU A 113 -11.62 21.98 -6.88
N PRO A 114 -10.44 21.33 -6.80
CA PRO A 114 -9.76 21.15 -5.53
C PRO A 114 -9.41 22.52 -4.97
N THR A 115 -10.14 22.98 -3.95
CA THR A 115 -9.91 24.26 -3.30
C THR A 115 -10.09 24.11 -1.79
N ASN A 116 -9.19 24.68 -0.99
CA ASN A 116 -9.33 24.74 0.47
C ASN A 116 -9.81 26.14 0.90
N GLY A 117 -10.75 26.72 0.15
CA GLY A 117 -11.16 28.12 0.28
C GLY A 117 -10.17 29.11 -0.35
N GLU A 118 -9.25 28.62 -1.19
CA GLU A 118 -8.36 29.44 -2.02
C GLU A 118 -9.06 29.97 -3.28
N ASP A 119 -8.38 30.85 -4.02
CA ASP A 119 -8.92 31.37 -5.27
C ASP A 119 -8.86 30.34 -6.42
N ILE A 120 -9.65 30.59 -7.45
CA ILE A 120 -9.85 29.70 -8.59
C ILE A 120 -8.52 29.35 -9.29
N GLU A 121 -7.57 30.29 -9.42
CA GLU A 121 -6.32 29.98 -10.13
C GLU A 121 -5.44 29.02 -9.33
N THR A 122 -5.44 29.11 -8.00
CA THR A 122 -4.75 28.11 -7.18
C THR A 122 -5.38 26.73 -7.35
N GLY A 123 -6.71 26.64 -7.31
CA GLY A 123 -7.41 25.36 -7.52
C GLY A 123 -7.13 24.75 -8.90
N ILE A 124 -7.09 25.57 -9.95
CA ILE A 124 -6.67 25.14 -11.29
C ILE A 124 -5.21 24.66 -11.27
N GLY A 125 -4.33 25.34 -10.53
CA GLY A 125 -2.94 24.95 -10.32
C GLY A 125 -2.81 23.57 -9.66
N TRP A 126 -3.60 23.29 -8.63
CA TRP A 126 -3.62 22.00 -7.96
C TRP A 126 -4.18 20.89 -8.84
N LEU A 127 -5.28 21.14 -9.55
CA LEU A 127 -5.84 20.17 -10.51
C LEU A 127 -4.84 19.87 -11.63
N LYS A 128 -4.11 20.89 -12.12
CA LYS A 128 -3.06 20.70 -13.11
C LYS A 128 -1.92 19.84 -12.56
N HIS A 129 -1.46 20.12 -11.34
CA HIS A 129 -0.41 19.33 -10.71
C HIS A 129 -0.83 17.87 -10.58
N LEU A 130 -2.06 17.61 -10.14
CA LEU A 130 -2.60 16.25 -10.06
C LEU A 130 -2.64 15.57 -11.43
N ALA A 131 -3.13 16.25 -12.47
CA ALA A 131 -3.15 15.71 -13.84
C ALA A 131 -1.74 15.39 -14.35
N ASP A 132 -0.76 16.28 -14.11
CA ASP A 132 0.63 16.05 -14.49
C ASP A 132 1.25 14.87 -13.73
N THR A 133 0.94 14.72 -12.44
CA THR A 133 1.38 13.57 -11.62
C THR A 133 0.80 12.25 -12.16
N MET A 134 -0.51 12.21 -12.45
CA MET A 134 -1.14 11.01 -13.01
C MET A 134 -0.61 10.68 -14.40
N ASP A 135 -0.33 11.68 -15.24
CA ASP A 135 0.28 11.44 -16.56
C ASP A 135 1.70 10.88 -16.42
N GLY A 136 2.48 11.35 -15.44
CA GLY A 136 3.82 10.83 -15.13
C GLY A 136 3.83 9.33 -14.81
N LEU A 137 2.75 8.80 -14.22
CA LEU A 137 2.61 7.37 -13.91
C LEU A 137 2.62 6.47 -15.15
N THR A 138 2.28 7.02 -16.32
CA THR A 138 2.32 6.26 -17.58
C THR A 138 3.74 5.95 -18.05
N ASP A 139 4.69 6.82 -17.71
CA ASP A 139 6.11 6.64 -18.02
C ASP A 139 6.87 5.95 -16.88
N TYR A 140 6.52 6.27 -15.63
CA TYR A 140 7.13 5.72 -14.43
C TYR A 140 6.06 5.45 -13.36
N PRO A 141 5.72 4.18 -13.04
CA PRO A 141 4.53 3.80 -12.29
C PRO A 141 4.56 4.13 -10.78
N LEU A 142 5.41 5.07 -10.36
CA LEU A 142 5.61 5.43 -8.97
C LEU A 142 5.79 6.94 -8.78
N ILE A 143 5.03 7.53 -7.85
CA ILE A 143 5.09 8.96 -7.52
C ILE A 143 6.34 9.26 -6.67
N ASN A 144 6.63 8.42 -5.68
CA ASN A 144 7.68 8.65 -4.70
C ASN A 144 8.36 7.35 -4.25
N GLU A 145 9.65 7.21 -4.55
CA GLU A 145 10.48 6.06 -4.17
C GLU A 145 10.70 5.91 -2.66
N GLU A 146 10.77 7.03 -1.94
CA GLU A 146 10.91 7.02 -0.47
C GLU A 146 9.64 6.45 0.17
N THR A 147 8.46 6.93 -0.27
CA THR A 147 7.17 6.41 0.21
C THR A 147 6.99 4.92 -0.09
N HIS A 148 7.45 4.46 -1.25
CA HIS A 148 7.44 3.03 -1.58
C HIS A 148 8.40 2.24 -0.69
N SER A 149 9.63 2.71 -0.52
CA SER A 149 10.62 2.04 0.35
C SER A 149 10.14 1.93 1.80
N GLU A 150 9.56 2.99 2.34
CA GLU A 150 8.94 2.99 3.67
C GLU A 150 7.78 1.99 3.73
N TYR A 151 6.94 1.95 2.70
CA TYR A 151 5.81 1.02 2.65
C TYR A 151 6.25 -0.45 2.65
N VAL A 152 7.27 -0.80 1.86
CA VAL A 152 7.81 -2.17 1.82
C VAL A 152 8.35 -2.58 3.19
N LEU A 153 9.00 -1.67 3.91
CA LEU A 153 9.52 -1.94 5.26
C LEU A 153 8.39 -2.13 6.28
N GLU A 154 7.30 -1.37 6.18
CA GLU A 154 6.11 -1.58 7.01
C GLU A 154 5.45 -2.94 6.71
N LEU A 155 5.30 -3.31 5.44
CA LEU A 155 4.80 -4.65 5.07
C LEU A 155 5.69 -5.76 5.61
N ALA A 156 7.01 -5.56 5.61
CA ALA A 156 7.94 -6.53 6.17
C ALA A 156 7.69 -6.68 7.67
N ASP A 157 7.58 -5.56 8.38
CA ASP A 157 7.25 -5.50 9.80
C ASP A 157 5.94 -6.24 10.13
N GLU A 158 4.90 -6.01 9.34
CA GLU A 158 3.60 -6.69 9.47
C GLU A 158 3.70 -8.19 9.16
N ALA A 159 4.46 -8.58 8.14
CA ALA A 159 4.65 -9.97 7.75
C ALA A 159 5.24 -10.81 8.90
N TRP A 160 6.10 -10.23 9.74
CA TRP A 160 6.62 -10.87 10.96
C TRP A 160 5.49 -11.39 11.84
N GLY A 161 4.52 -10.54 12.16
CA GLY A 161 3.40 -10.89 13.03
C GLY A 161 2.36 -11.81 12.40
N GLN A 162 2.34 -11.91 11.06
CA GLN A 162 1.36 -12.73 10.36
C GLN A 162 1.84 -14.15 10.06
N PHE A 163 3.07 -14.31 9.58
CA PHE A 163 3.61 -15.62 9.18
C PHE A 163 5.12 -15.73 9.30
N LEU A 164 5.86 -14.64 9.04
CA LEU A 164 7.32 -14.71 8.89
C LEU A 164 8.03 -15.06 10.20
N GLY A 165 7.53 -14.60 11.35
CA GLY A 165 8.08 -14.98 12.65
C GLY A 165 7.93 -16.48 12.91
N ASP A 166 6.75 -17.03 12.62
CA ASP A 166 6.45 -18.46 12.74
C ASP A 166 7.31 -19.31 11.78
N ASP A 167 7.44 -18.88 10.52
CA ASP A 167 8.24 -19.60 9.52
C ASP A 167 9.73 -19.56 9.87
N THR A 168 10.24 -18.41 10.33
CA THR A 168 11.61 -18.27 10.85
C THR A 168 11.86 -19.26 12.00
N GLN A 169 10.93 -19.38 12.95
CA GLN A 169 11.06 -20.33 14.06
C GLN A 169 11.06 -21.78 13.57
N ARG A 170 10.16 -22.14 12.64
CA ARG A 170 10.10 -23.48 12.05
C ARG A 170 11.39 -23.84 11.31
N ASP A 171 11.96 -22.90 10.58
CA ASP A 171 13.18 -23.16 9.82
C ASP A 171 14.42 -23.20 10.72
N LEU A 172 14.46 -22.41 11.79
CA LEU A 172 15.46 -22.56 12.87
C LEU A 172 15.38 -23.94 13.55
N ILE A 173 14.17 -24.49 13.76
CA ILE A 173 14.00 -25.85 14.28
C ILE A 173 14.60 -26.88 13.32
N LYS A 174 14.18 -26.85 12.05
CA LYS A 174 14.68 -27.78 11.02
C LYS A 174 16.20 -27.72 10.90
N LEU A 175 16.77 -26.52 10.97
CA LEU A 175 18.20 -26.30 10.84
C LEU A 175 18.98 -26.95 12.00
N ALA A 176 18.48 -26.86 13.23
CA ALA A 176 19.11 -27.53 14.37
C ALA A 176 19.00 -29.05 14.30
N GLU A 177 17.84 -29.58 13.89
CA GLU A 177 17.64 -31.03 13.69
C GLU A 177 18.61 -31.59 12.63
N GLN A 178 18.86 -30.83 11.56
CA GLN A 178 19.76 -31.26 10.48
C GLN A 178 21.24 -31.25 10.87
N ASN A 179 21.63 -30.40 11.81
CA ASN A 179 23.03 -30.19 12.20
C ASN A 179 23.38 -30.79 13.56
N ASP A 180 22.48 -31.56 14.17
CA ASP A 180 22.68 -32.21 15.48
C ASP A 180 23.16 -31.22 16.55
N VAL A 181 22.56 -30.01 16.53
CA VAL A 181 22.92 -28.95 17.48
C VAL A 181 22.45 -29.35 18.86
N ASP A 182 23.40 -29.52 19.79
CA ASP A 182 23.10 -29.76 21.21
C ASP A 182 22.26 -28.60 21.76
N ILE A 183 20.99 -28.88 22.06
CA ILE A 183 20.12 -27.96 22.77
C ILE A 183 20.64 -27.89 24.21
N PRO A 184 20.87 -26.69 24.77
CA PRO A 184 21.36 -26.56 26.13
C PRO A 184 20.46 -27.32 27.13
N ASP A 185 21.06 -28.24 27.91
CA ASP A 185 20.38 -29.11 28.89
C ASP A 185 19.51 -28.34 29.90
N ASP A 186 19.82 -27.07 30.13
CA ASP A 186 19.14 -26.14 31.05
C ASP A 186 17.73 -25.73 30.60
N LEU A 187 17.30 -26.13 29.41
CA LEU A 187 15.93 -25.95 28.90
C LEU A 187 15.08 -27.21 28.99
N THR A 188 15.66 -28.33 29.41
CA THR A 188 14.86 -29.52 29.70
C THR A 188 14.09 -29.28 30.99
N HIS A 189 12.77 -29.12 30.89
CA HIS A 189 11.92 -29.28 32.05
C HIS A 189 11.89 -30.78 32.38
N TYR A 190 12.82 -31.23 33.24
CA TYR A 190 12.93 -32.60 33.80
C TYR A 190 13.85 -33.63 33.10
N GLY A 191 14.88 -33.23 32.35
CA GLY A 191 15.94 -34.18 31.94
C GLY A 191 15.46 -35.36 31.09
N TYR A 192 14.47 -35.11 30.23
CA TYR A 192 14.11 -36.01 29.13
C TYR A 192 14.78 -35.53 27.84
N PRO A 193 15.15 -36.44 26.93
CA PRO A 193 15.64 -36.06 25.60
C PRO A 193 14.56 -35.23 24.88
N VAL A 194 14.98 -34.16 24.20
CA VAL A 194 14.13 -33.26 23.43
C VAL A 194 13.56 -34.00 22.21
N GLU A 195 12.53 -34.80 22.43
CA GLU A 195 11.75 -35.45 21.36
C GLU A 195 10.57 -34.56 20.91
N ASP A 196 10.31 -33.44 21.59
CA ASP A 196 9.09 -32.66 21.45
C ASP A 196 9.35 -31.20 21.01
N HIS A 197 8.81 -30.83 19.85
CA HIS A 197 8.88 -29.48 19.25
C HIS A 197 8.53 -28.34 20.22
N ALA A 198 7.74 -28.62 21.26
CA ALA A 198 7.24 -27.63 22.21
C ALA A 198 8.33 -27.01 23.10
N GLU A 199 9.32 -27.78 23.56
CA GLU A 199 10.39 -27.27 24.43
C GLU A 199 11.36 -26.37 23.67
N TYR A 200 11.59 -26.68 22.38
CA TYR A 200 12.43 -25.87 21.52
C TYR A 200 11.78 -24.52 21.17
N VAL A 201 10.46 -24.51 20.98
CA VAL A 201 9.70 -23.27 20.81
C VAL A 201 9.79 -22.41 22.08
N GLU A 202 9.81 -23.01 23.27
CA GLU A 202 10.08 -22.25 24.51
C GLU A 202 11.51 -21.70 24.57
N TYR A 203 12.53 -22.46 24.17
CA TYR A 203 13.91 -21.96 24.08
C TYR A 203 14.04 -20.73 23.15
N LEU A 204 13.46 -20.80 21.95
CA LEU A 204 13.48 -19.68 21.02
C LEU A 204 12.71 -18.47 21.58
N ARG A 205 11.61 -18.71 22.32
CA ARG A 205 10.88 -17.65 23.03
C ARG A 205 11.68 -17.04 24.17
N GLU A 206 12.49 -17.82 24.89
CA GLU A 206 13.37 -17.32 25.95
C GLU A 206 14.48 -16.39 25.42
N LYS A 207 14.93 -16.58 24.18
CA LYS A 207 15.90 -15.68 23.51
C LYS A 207 15.32 -14.32 23.10
N SER A 208 14.08 -14.04 23.50
CA SER A 208 13.20 -12.95 23.09
C SER A 208 12.97 -12.91 21.58
N GLU A 209 11.70 -13.00 21.20
CA GLU A 209 11.25 -12.81 19.82
C GLU A 209 11.85 -11.55 19.20
N ASP A 210 11.99 -10.48 19.99
CA ASP A 210 12.61 -9.22 19.59
C ASP A 210 14.08 -9.39 19.16
N THR A 211 14.90 -10.20 19.85
CA THR A 211 16.32 -10.38 19.48
C THR A 211 16.45 -11.16 18.16
N ILE A 212 15.62 -12.19 18.00
CA ILE A 212 15.56 -12.99 16.76
C ILE A 212 15.10 -12.10 15.61
N ARG A 213 14.04 -11.31 15.83
CA ARG A 213 13.51 -10.33 14.88
C ARG A 213 14.54 -9.29 14.48
N GLU A 214 15.18 -8.64 15.45
CA GLU A 214 16.23 -7.64 15.20
C GLU A 214 17.38 -8.22 14.38
N ALA A 215 17.87 -9.41 14.74
CA ALA A 215 18.92 -10.08 13.98
C ALA A 215 18.47 -10.44 12.56
N TYR A 216 17.24 -10.91 12.39
CA TYR A 216 16.66 -11.22 11.09
C TYR A 216 16.62 -9.98 10.20
N TYR A 217 16.09 -8.85 10.68
CA TYR A 217 16.04 -7.60 9.92
C TYR A 217 17.40 -6.98 9.66
N SER A 218 18.38 -7.20 10.54
CA SER A 218 19.74 -6.65 10.40
C SER A 218 20.58 -7.32 9.30
N TYR A 219 20.12 -8.41 8.70
CA TYR A 219 20.86 -9.11 7.67
C TYR A 219 20.96 -8.24 6.40
N GLU A 220 22.18 -7.82 6.07
CA GLU A 220 22.46 -6.81 5.04
C GLU A 220 22.01 -7.20 3.62
N THR A 221 21.81 -8.50 3.37
CA THR A 221 21.37 -8.99 2.06
C THR A 221 19.89 -9.37 2.04
N ASN A 222 19.10 -8.96 3.03
CA ASN A 222 17.65 -9.11 2.96
C ASN A 222 17.11 -8.47 1.67
N GLU A 223 16.24 -9.20 0.97
CA GLU A 223 15.63 -8.76 -0.27
C GLU A 223 14.11 -8.88 -0.14
N TRP A 224 13.46 -7.78 0.23
CA TRP A 224 12.02 -7.71 0.40
C TRP A 224 11.34 -7.60 -0.97
N ASN A 225 10.57 -8.62 -1.32
CA ASN A 225 9.84 -8.72 -2.58
C ASN A 225 8.34 -8.69 -2.29
N CYS A 226 7.65 -7.66 -2.81
CA CYS A 226 6.20 -7.59 -2.70
C CYS A 226 5.56 -8.61 -3.65
N GLU A 227 4.73 -9.50 -3.10
CA GLU A 227 3.97 -10.47 -3.91
C GLU A 227 2.61 -9.91 -4.34
N THR A 228 2.05 -9.03 -3.51
CA THR A 228 0.79 -8.32 -3.76
C THR A 228 0.90 -6.88 -3.29
N ALA A 229 -0.19 -6.12 -3.43
CA ALA A 229 -0.26 -4.79 -2.86
C ALA A 229 -0.10 -4.77 -1.34
N THR A 230 -0.44 -5.85 -0.62
CA THR A 230 -0.50 -5.88 0.84
C THR A 230 0.36 -6.99 1.47
N SER A 231 1.25 -7.62 0.70
CA SER A 231 2.11 -8.69 1.21
C SER A 231 3.53 -8.65 0.63
N VAL A 232 4.49 -9.06 1.47
CA VAL A 232 5.91 -9.10 1.13
C VAL A 232 6.54 -10.38 1.65
N VAL A 233 7.53 -10.88 0.92
CA VAL A 233 8.37 -12.02 1.34
C VAL A 233 9.84 -11.61 1.31
N ASN A 234 10.67 -12.26 2.12
CA ASN A 234 12.11 -12.10 2.03
C ASN A 234 12.68 -13.14 1.06
N GLY A 235 13.21 -12.69 -0.08
CA GLY A 235 13.87 -13.54 -1.08
C GLY A 235 15.11 -14.26 -0.56
N CYS A 236 15.70 -13.77 0.54
CA CYS A 236 16.87 -14.35 1.20
C CYS A 236 16.52 -15.06 2.52
N HIS A 237 15.27 -15.48 2.73
CA HIS A 237 14.81 -16.06 3.99
C HIS A 237 15.75 -17.14 4.58
N GLU A 238 16.16 -18.13 3.77
CA GLU A 238 17.03 -19.22 4.22
C GLU A 238 18.39 -18.71 4.72
N ASP A 239 19.02 -17.78 3.99
CA ASP A 239 20.29 -17.17 4.37
C ASP A 239 20.15 -16.30 5.63
N THR A 240 19.02 -15.60 5.77
CA THR A 240 18.70 -14.82 6.96
C THR A 240 18.51 -15.71 8.19
N VAL A 241 17.85 -16.87 8.04
CA VAL A 241 17.72 -17.87 9.10
C VAL A 241 19.09 -18.40 9.53
N LEU A 242 19.97 -18.72 8.58
CA LEU A 242 21.36 -19.09 8.86
C LEU A 242 22.12 -17.97 9.59
N HIS A 243 21.91 -16.72 9.20
CA HIS A 243 22.48 -15.57 9.88
C HIS A 243 22.05 -15.53 11.35
N VAL A 244 20.74 -15.61 11.62
CA VAL A 244 20.19 -15.62 12.99
C VAL A 244 20.76 -16.79 13.81
N ALA A 245 20.81 -17.99 13.24
CA ALA A 245 21.37 -19.17 13.89
C ALA A 245 22.82 -18.94 14.34
N ARG A 246 23.66 -18.36 13.47
CA ARG A 246 25.07 -18.07 13.77
C ARG A 246 25.25 -16.89 14.72
N THR A 247 24.46 -15.82 14.58
CA THR A 247 24.69 -14.56 15.30
C THR A 247 23.99 -14.50 16.65
N VAL A 248 22.76 -14.99 16.76
CA VAL A 248 21.97 -14.98 18.00
C VAL A 248 22.16 -16.29 18.76
N LEU A 249 22.00 -17.42 18.09
CA LEU A 249 21.96 -18.74 18.72
C LEU A 249 23.33 -19.40 18.84
N LYS A 250 24.34 -18.87 18.12
CA LYS A 250 25.73 -19.33 18.12
C LYS A 250 25.90 -20.78 17.65
N TRP A 251 25.05 -21.23 16.74
CA TRP A 251 25.18 -22.56 16.15
C TRP A 251 26.29 -22.60 15.08
N ASP A 252 26.92 -23.76 14.94
CA ASP A 252 27.88 -24.06 13.88
C ASP A 252 27.16 -24.84 12.76
N VAL A 253 26.51 -24.08 11.88
CA VAL A 253 25.62 -24.53 10.79
C VAL A 253 25.94 -23.82 9.48
#